data_AF-A0A0B7NR64-F1
#
_entry.id   AF-A0A0B7NR64-F1
#
_cell.length_a   1.000
_cell.length_b   1.000
_cell.length_c   1.000
_cell.angle_alpha   90.00
_cell.angle_beta   90.00
_cell.angle_gamma   90.00
#
_symmetry.space_group_name_H-M   'P 1'
#
loop_
_entity.id
_entity.type
_entity.pdbx_description
1 polymer ?
#
loop_
_entity_poly.entity_id
_entity_poly.type
_entity_poly.pdbx_seq_one_letter_code
_entity_poly.pdbx_strand_id
1 'polypeptide(L)'
;MLHFDIVISNLFKIKLLSRLANENMFSDIGTSSFMSEMREIAYLLQHVTSDSLVLIDELGRGTSPEDALGISGAVCEDLARTRAFCFFATHLHELTYTLDVYPNVVNLQFKVNVTKTNDRDCTVDYQYKIEDGRLTTENHYGTYMISSHEPLRLF
;
A
#
# COMPACT_ATOMS: atom_id res chain seq x y z
N MET A 1 32.61 3.47 -23.94
CA MET A 1 31.67 2.50 -24.55
C MET A 1 31.34 1.47 -23.48
N LEU A 2 30.35 1.76 -22.63
CA LEU A 2 29.95 0.86 -21.55
C LEU A 2 28.92 -0.11 -22.13
N HIS A 3 29.34 -1.34 -22.35
CA HIS A 3 28.50 -2.46 -22.71
C HIS A 3 27.90 -3.01 -21.41
N PHE A 4 26.60 -2.81 -21.21
CA PHE A 4 25.84 -3.48 -20.16
C PHE A 4 25.06 -4.62 -20.83
N ASP A 5 25.62 -5.82 -20.84
CA ASP A 5 24.90 -7.02 -21.23
C ASP A 5 24.05 -7.51 -20.05
N ILE A 6 22.75 -7.22 -20.07
CA ILE A 6 21.78 -7.92 -19.22
C ILE A 6 21.38 -9.19 -19.97
N VAL A 7 22.06 -10.29 -19.67
CA VAL A 7 21.62 -11.62 -20.07
C VAL A 7 20.44 -12.02 -19.18
N ILE A 8 19.20 -11.85 -19.65
CA ILE A 8 18.03 -12.48 -19.01
C ILE A 8 18.00 -13.95 -19.42
N SER A 9 18.86 -14.76 -18.79
CA SER A 9 18.81 -16.21 -18.92
C SER A 9 17.62 -16.74 -18.12
N ASN A 10 16.61 -17.30 -18.81
CA ASN A 10 15.54 -18.13 -18.26
C ASN A 10 15.06 -17.73 -16.85
N LEU A 11 14.41 -16.56 -16.73
CA LEU A 11 13.78 -16.20 -15.47
C LEU A 11 12.57 -17.11 -15.26
N PHE A 12 12.52 -17.75 -14.09
CA PHE A 12 11.32 -18.30 -13.48
C PHE A 12 10.09 -17.48 -13.87
N LYS A 13 9.03 -18.14 -14.33
CA LYS A 13 7.82 -17.50 -14.86
C LYS A 13 7.04 -16.86 -13.70
N ILE A 14 7.51 -15.74 -13.18
CA ILE A 14 6.87 -15.01 -12.08
C ILE A 14 5.59 -14.36 -12.60
N LYS A 15 4.47 -14.64 -11.93
CA LYS A 15 3.16 -14.09 -12.27
C LYS A 15 2.91 -12.83 -11.46
N LEU A 16 2.81 -11.67 -12.14
CA LEU A 16 2.41 -10.42 -11.48
C LEU A 16 0.88 -10.36 -11.36
N LEU A 17 0.41 -10.13 -10.13
CA LEU A 17 -0.98 -9.88 -9.80
C LEU A 17 -1.04 -8.55 -9.03
N SER A 18 -1.82 -7.59 -9.51
CA SER A 18 -1.87 -6.28 -8.86
C SER A 18 -3.29 -5.74 -8.76
N ARG A 19 -3.60 -5.18 -7.61
CA ARG A 19 -4.69 -4.23 -7.40
C ARG A 19 -4.06 -2.90 -7.03
N LEU A 20 -4.23 -1.89 -7.88
CA LEU A 20 -3.80 -0.52 -7.58
C LEU A 20 -5.03 0.36 -7.40
N ALA A 21 -5.01 1.23 -6.39
CA ALA A 21 -6.08 2.18 -6.20
C ALA A 21 -6.11 3.13 -7.40
N ASN A 22 -7.15 2.98 -8.23
CA ASN A 22 -7.34 3.83 -9.38
C ASN A 22 -8.80 4.28 -9.39
N GLU A 23 -9.04 5.56 -9.61
CA GLU A 23 -10.39 6.06 -9.88
C GLU A 23 -10.75 5.66 -11.30
N ASN A 24 -11.06 4.37 -11.48
CA ASN A 24 -11.47 3.85 -12.77
C ASN A 24 -12.82 4.50 -13.14
N MET A 25 -12.75 5.51 -14.01
CA MET A 25 -13.89 6.16 -14.69
C MET A 25 -14.69 5.20 -15.59
N PHE A 26 -14.28 3.92 -15.65
CA PHE A 26 -14.88 2.82 -16.42
C PHE A 26 -15.31 1.65 -15.54
N SER A 27 -15.80 1.88 -14.30
CA SER A 27 -16.63 0.86 -13.66
C SER A 27 -17.77 0.50 -14.61
N ASP A 28 -17.97 -0.79 -14.91
CA ASP A 28 -19.10 -1.27 -15.71
C ASP A 28 -20.35 -0.52 -15.26
N ILE A 29 -21.02 0.18 -16.18
CA ILE A 29 -22.17 1.03 -15.91
C ILE A 29 -23.17 0.24 -15.06
N GLY A 30 -23.31 0.59 -13.77
CA GLY A 30 -24.15 -0.12 -12.80
C GLY A 30 -23.41 -0.89 -11.70
N THR A 31 -22.08 -0.80 -11.59
CA THR A 31 -21.29 -1.45 -10.52
C THR A 31 -20.60 -0.40 -9.63
N SER A 32 -20.59 -0.62 -8.31
CA SER A 32 -19.86 0.27 -7.39
C SER A 32 -18.35 0.03 -7.50
N SER A 33 -17.55 1.08 -7.27
CA SER A 33 -16.09 0.98 -7.24
C SER A 33 -15.60 -0.07 -6.25
N PHE A 34 -16.24 -0.14 -5.07
CA PHE A 34 -15.99 -1.15 -4.07
C PHE A 34 -16.26 -2.58 -4.56
N MET A 35 -17.36 -2.82 -5.28
CA MET A 35 -17.65 -4.15 -5.82
C MET A 35 -16.63 -4.58 -6.87
N SER A 36 -16.22 -3.65 -7.75
CA SER A 36 -15.18 -3.93 -8.75
C SER A 36 -13.84 -4.27 -8.09
N GLU A 37 -13.48 -3.52 -7.05
CA GLU A 37 -12.30 -3.80 -6.20
C GLU A 37 -12.38 -5.21 -5.57
N MET A 38 -13.53 -5.59 -5.00
CA MET A 38 -13.69 -6.92 -4.42
C MET A 38 -13.58 -8.05 -5.46
N ARG A 39 -14.01 -7.82 -6.70
CA ARG A 39 -13.85 -8.79 -7.80
C ARG A 39 -12.40 -8.97 -8.21
N GLU A 40 -11.63 -7.89 -8.27
CA GLU A 40 -10.18 -7.96 -8.54
C GLU A 40 -9.44 -8.75 -7.45
N ILE A 41 -9.78 -8.52 -6.18
CA ILE A 41 -9.22 -9.28 -5.06
C ILE A 41 -9.62 -10.75 -5.12
N ALA A 42 -10.89 -11.06 -5.39
CA ALA A 42 -11.34 -12.44 -5.55
C ALA A 42 -10.60 -13.15 -6.69
N TYR A 43 -10.41 -12.46 -7.83
CA TYR A 43 -9.62 -12.97 -8.93
C TYR A 43 -8.16 -13.23 -8.51
N LEU A 44 -7.54 -12.29 -7.80
CA LEU A 44 -6.17 -12.39 -7.31
C LEU A 44 -6.00 -13.61 -6.41
N LEU A 45 -6.85 -13.78 -5.40
CA LEU A 45 -6.79 -14.87 -4.43
C LEU A 45 -7.02 -16.24 -5.08
N GLN A 46 -7.87 -16.33 -6.11
CA GLN A 46 -8.09 -17.58 -6.85
C GLN A 46 -6.88 -18.01 -7.70
N HIS A 47 -5.99 -17.07 -8.04
CA HIS A 47 -4.98 -17.24 -9.07
C HIS A 47 -3.55 -17.09 -8.56
N VAL A 48 -3.37 -16.73 -7.29
CA VAL A 48 -2.07 -16.60 -6.64
C VAL A 48 -1.42 -17.97 -6.44
N THR A 49 -0.12 -18.03 -6.70
CA THR A 49 0.71 -19.23 -6.54
C THR A 49 2.01 -18.86 -5.83
N SER A 50 2.84 -19.84 -5.46
CA SER A 50 4.17 -19.59 -4.89
C SER A 50 5.08 -18.75 -5.78
N ASP A 51 4.87 -18.79 -7.10
CA ASP A 51 5.66 -18.05 -8.09
C ASP A 51 4.98 -16.71 -8.47
N SER A 52 4.17 -16.15 -7.58
CA SER A 52 3.46 -14.89 -7.82
C SER A 52 4.10 -13.72 -7.07
N LEU A 53 4.07 -12.55 -7.72
CA LEU A 53 4.29 -11.25 -7.11
C LEU A 53 2.93 -10.55 -6.99
N VAL A 54 2.50 -10.27 -5.77
CA VAL A 54 1.22 -9.63 -5.46
C VAL A 54 1.46 -8.19 -5.00
N LEU A 55 0.79 -7.23 -5.63
CA LEU A 55 0.79 -5.82 -5.22
C LEU A 55 -0.64 -5.40 -4.90
N ILE A 56 -0.91 -4.96 -3.68
CA ILE A 56 -2.21 -4.41 -3.27
C ILE A 56 -1.95 -3.03 -2.69
N ASP A 57 -2.68 -2.04 -3.18
CA ASP A 57 -2.56 -0.65 -2.76
C ASP A 57 -3.92 -0.13 -2.32
N GLU A 58 -4.07 0.28 -1.06
CA GLU A 58 -5.25 0.91 -0.44
C GLU A 58 -6.58 0.15 -0.62
N LEU A 59 -6.59 -1.13 -0.26
CA LEU A 59 -7.79 -1.97 -0.25
C LEU A 59 -8.84 -1.44 0.75
N GLY A 60 -10.09 -1.33 0.31
CA GLY A 60 -11.22 -0.99 1.18
C GLY A 60 -11.49 0.51 1.34
N ARG A 61 -10.83 1.38 0.55
CA ARG A 61 -11.09 2.85 0.56
C ARG A 61 -12.56 3.22 0.32
N GLY A 62 -13.32 2.37 -0.36
CA GLY A 62 -14.72 2.62 -0.72
C GLY A 62 -15.77 2.25 0.34
N THR A 63 -15.37 1.86 1.56
CA THR A 63 -16.28 1.38 2.62
C THR A 63 -15.95 2.00 3.99
N SER A 64 -16.67 1.60 5.05
CA SER A 64 -16.41 2.03 6.43
C SER A 64 -15.01 1.58 6.89
N PRO A 65 -14.32 2.33 7.76
CA PRO A 65 -13.01 1.93 8.28
C PRO A 65 -13.01 0.55 8.95
N GLU A 66 -14.09 0.21 9.67
CA GLU A 66 -14.24 -1.08 10.34
C GLU A 66 -14.34 -2.23 9.32
N ASP A 67 -15.13 -2.05 8.25
CA ASP A 67 -15.24 -3.05 7.18
C ASP A 67 -13.93 -3.15 6.39
N ALA A 68 -13.27 -2.02 6.13
CA ALA A 68 -11.99 -1.96 5.43
C ALA A 68 -10.90 -2.73 6.19
N LEU A 69 -10.83 -2.56 7.52
CA LEU A 69 -9.92 -3.29 8.38
C LEU A 69 -10.22 -4.80 8.37
N GLY A 70 -11.49 -5.18 8.50
CA GLY A 70 -11.90 -6.58 8.52
C GLY A 70 -11.58 -7.31 7.21
N ILE A 71 -11.92 -6.70 6.07
CA ILE A 71 -11.67 -7.27 4.74
C ILE A 71 -10.18 -7.32 4.44
N SER A 72 -9.45 -6.23 4.69
CA SER A 72 -8.00 -6.17 4.46
C SER A 72 -7.24 -7.16 5.34
N GLY A 73 -7.68 -7.32 6.60
CA GLY A 73 -7.21 -8.36 7.51
C GLY A 73 -7.34 -9.74 6.88
N ALA A 74 -8.56 -10.15 6.53
CA ALA A 74 -8.83 -11.46 5.96
C ALA A 74 -8.01 -11.73 4.68
N VAL A 75 -7.90 -10.74 3.79
CA VAL A 75 -7.09 -10.86 2.56
C VAL A 75 -5.61 -11.05 2.88
N CYS A 76 -5.06 -10.28 3.81
CA CYS A 76 -3.67 -10.43 4.25
C CYS A 76 -3.41 -11.79 4.91
N GLU A 77 -4.35 -12.31 5.71
CA GLU A 77 -4.23 -13.64 6.30
C GLU A 77 -4.18 -14.75 5.25
N ASP A 78 -5.05 -14.68 4.24
CA ASP A 78 -5.06 -15.64 3.14
C ASP A 78 -3.76 -15.57 2.32
N LEU A 79 -3.28 -14.35 2.01
CA LEU A 79 -2.02 -14.16 1.31
C LEU A 79 -0.82 -14.65 2.14
N ALA A 80 -0.83 -14.44 3.47
CA ALA A 80 0.21 -14.91 4.37
C ALA A 80 0.29 -16.44 4.47
N ARG A 81 -0.80 -17.17 4.17
CA ARG A 81 -0.78 -18.63 4.07
C ARG A 81 -0.12 -19.13 2.78
N THR A 82 0.04 -18.26 1.78
CA THR A 82 0.73 -18.59 0.53
C THR A 82 2.24 -18.42 0.66
N ARG A 83 2.99 -18.85 -0.37
CA ARG A 83 4.43 -18.56 -0.49
C ARG A 83 4.72 -17.45 -1.52
N ALA A 84 3.69 -16.73 -1.96
CA ALA A 84 3.83 -15.62 -2.88
C ALA A 84 4.56 -14.45 -2.21
N PHE A 85 5.25 -13.64 -3.01
CA PHE A 85 5.80 -12.39 -2.52
C PHE A 85 4.74 -11.29 -2.62
N CYS A 86 4.38 -10.66 -1.51
CA CYS A 86 3.25 -9.75 -1.43
C CYS A 86 3.67 -8.39 -0.86
N PHE A 87 3.29 -7.32 -1.54
CA PHE A 87 3.30 -5.97 -1.00
C PHE A 87 1.86 -5.50 -0.79
N PHE A 88 1.58 -4.99 0.40
CA PHE A 88 0.29 -4.45 0.78
C PHE A 88 0.49 -3.03 1.33
N ALA A 89 0.21 -2.01 0.52
CA ALA A 89 0.26 -0.62 0.92
C ALA A 89 -1.10 -0.20 1.49
N THR A 90 -1.08 0.43 2.66
CA THR A 90 -2.31 0.80 3.37
C THR A 90 -2.10 1.96 4.33
N HIS A 91 -3.14 2.78 4.50
CA HIS A 91 -3.25 3.75 5.58
C HIS A 91 -3.86 3.17 6.88
N LEU A 92 -4.24 1.89 6.90
CA LEU A 92 -4.86 1.23 8.05
C LEU A 92 -3.79 0.86 9.09
N HIS A 93 -3.54 1.74 10.05
CA HIS A 93 -2.54 1.52 11.09
C HIS A 93 -2.84 0.29 11.96
N GLU A 94 -4.12 0.08 12.29
CA GLU A 94 -4.60 -1.06 13.08
C GLU A 94 -4.25 -2.40 12.42
N LEU A 95 -4.24 -2.46 11.09
CA LEU A 95 -3.91 -3.67 10.34
C LEU A 95 -2.48 -4.14 10.62
N THR A 96 -1.54 -3.21 10.80
CA THR A 96 -0.13 -3.53 11.12
C THR A 96 0.02 -4.24 12.46
N TYR A 97 -0.87 -3.96 13.42
CA TYR A 97 -0.90 -4.62 14.74
C TYR A 97 -1.53 -6.01 14.64
N THR A 98 -2.65 -6.11 13.92
CA THR A 98 -3.34 -7.39 13.72
C THR A 98 -2.44 -8.42 13.04
N LEU A 99 -1.59 -7.98 12.10
CA LEU A 99 -0.74 -8.90 11.32
C LEU A 99 0.58 -9.29 12.00
N ASP A 100 0.94 -8.71 13.15
CA ASP A 100 2.18 -9.05 13.87
C ASP A 100 2.26 -10.52 14.32
N VAL A 101 1.10 -11.17 14.46
CA VAL A 101 1.03 -12.58 14.85
C VAL A 101 1.56 -13.52 13.77
N TYR A 102 1.72 -13.03 12.52
CA TYR A 102 2.20 -13.82 11.39
C TYR A 102 3.71 -13.63 11.22
N PRO A 103 4.53 -14.68 11.44
CA PRO A 103 6.00 -14.56 11.43
C PRO A 103 6.60 -14.27 10.04
N ASN A 104 5.82 -14.47 8.98
CA ASN A 104 6.19 -14.17 7.60
C ASN A 104 5.68 -12.83 7.10
N VAL A 105 5.08 -12.01 7.98
CA VAL A 105 4.67 -10.64 7.69
C VAL A 105 5.67 -9.69 8.34
N VAL A 106 6.11 -8.70 7.57
CA VAL A 106 6.98 -7.62 8.06
C VAL A 106 6.30 -6.28 7.80
N ASN A 107 6.36 -5.40 8.80
CA ASN A 107 5.87 -4.03 8.67
C ASN A 107 7.01 -3.16 8.13
N LEU A 108 6.69 -2.37 7.10
CA LEU A 108 7.60 -1.44 6.45
C LEU A 108 6.91 -0.07 6.34
N GLN A 109 7.69 1.00 6.45
CA GLN A 109 7.19 2.37 6.33
C GLN A 109 8.13 3.24 5.49
N PHE A 110 7.59 4.31 4.90
CA PHE A 110 8.42 5.36 4.33
C PHE A 110 8.89 6.32 5.39
N LYS A 111 10.19 6.65 5.35
CA LYS A 111 10.80 7.62 6.24
C LYS A 111 10.31 9.04 5.94
N VAL A 112 9.72 9.66 6.95
CA VAL A 112 9.25 11.05 6.91
C VAL A 112 9.85 11.81 8.09
N ASN A 113 10.48 12.94 7.78
CA ASN A 113 10.96 13.86 8.80
C ASN A 113 9.98 15.03 8.91
N VAL A 114 9.48 15.28 10.12
CA VAL A 114 8.69 16.48 10.40
C VAL A 114 9.53 17.42 11.23
N THR A 115 9.80 18.60 10.67
CA THR A 115 10.45 19.69 11.40
C THR A 115 9.39 20.68 11.82
N LYS A 116 9.20 20.85 13.13
CA LYS A 116 8.33 21.91 13.69
C LYS A 116 9.18 23.12 14.02
N THR A 117 8.94 24.23 13.35
CA THR A 117 9.63 25.50 13.63
C THR A 117 8.84 26.32 14.67
N ASN A 118 7.51 26.31 14.58
CA ASN A 118 6.56 26.94 15.51
C ASN A 118 5.28 26.08 15.62
N ASP A 119 4.31 26.42 16.50
CA ASP A 119 3.01 25.73 16.60
C ASP A 119 2.19 25.73 15.29
N ARG A 120 2.50 26.63 14.34
CA ARG A 120 1.82 26.74 13.04
C ARG A 120 2.69 26.38 11.84
N ASP A 121 4.01 26.39 12.00
CA ASP A 121 4.95 26.14 10.90
C ASP A 121 5.60 24.78 11.07
N CYS A 122 5.20 23.86 10.23
CA CYS A 122 5.76 22.53 10.13
C CYS A 122 6.20 22.28 8.69
N THR A 123 7.35 21.64 8.50
CA THR A 123 7.81 21.19 7.20
C THR A 123 7.88 19.67 7.22
N VAL A 124 7.27 19.05 6.22
CA VAL A 124 7.30 17.59 6.01
C VAL A 124 8.31 17.30 4.91
N ASP A 125 9.36 16.56 5.25
CA ASP A 125 10.41 16.13 4.32
C ASP A 125 10.27 14.62 4.04
N TYR A 126 9.97 14.29 2.79
CA TYR A 126 9.78 12.93 2.31
C TYR A 126 11.11 12.39 1.78
N GLN A 127 11.71 11.43 2.48
CA GLN A 127 13.03 10.92 2.09
C GLN A 127 12.98 9.83 1.00
N TYR A 128 11.80 9.31 0.68
CA TYR A 128 11.60 8.20 -0.25
C TYR A 128 12.43 6.95 0.07
N LYS A 129 12.72 6.73 1.36
CA LYS A 129 13.44 5.57 1.88
C LYS A 129 12.49 4.70 2.69
N ILE A 130 12.61 3.39 2.53
CA ILE A 130 11.86 2.41 3.32
C ILE A 130 12.66 2.09 4.59
N GLU A 131 11.99 2.06 5.74
CA GLU A 131 12.54 1.63 7.02
C GLU A 131 11.68 0.51 7.61
N ASP A 132 12.33 -0.39 8.35
CA ASP A 132 11.65 -1.45 9.08
C ASP A 132 10.77 -0.88 10.20
N GLY A 133 9.65 -1.55 10.43
CA GLY A 133 8.71 -1.21 11.49
C GLY A 133 7.45 -0.53 10.96
N ARG A 134 6.68 0.00 11.90
CA ARG A 134 5.40 0.68 11.64
C ARG A 134 5.51 2.14 12.07
N LEU A 135 4.60 2.96 11.56
CA LEU A 135 4.40 4.32 12.04
C LEU A 135 3.97 4.27 13.51
N THR A 136 4.86 4.66 14.43
CA THR A 136 4.60 4.70 15.89
C THR A 136 4.01 6.03 16.35
N THR A 137 4.03 7.06 15.51
CA THR A 137 3.57 8.39 15.87
C THR A 137 2.13 8.63 15.42
N GLU A 138 1.30 9.10 16.34
CA GLU A 138 -0.05 9.70 16.15
C GLU A 138 -0.07 10.92 15.18
N ASN A 139 1.02 11.17 14.49
CA ASN A 139 1.19 12.28 13.58
C ASN A 139 0.66 11.89 12.21
N HIS A 140 -0.65 11.98 12.05
CA HIS A 140 -1.26 12.05 10.72
C HIS A 140 -0.68 13.26 10.01
N TYR A 141 0.35 13.04 9.19
CA TYR A 141 1.09 14.14 8.56
C TYR A 141 0.21 15.01 7.67
N GLY A 142 -1.00 14.55 7.32
CA GLY A 142 -2.00 15.35 6.61
C GLY A 142 -2.34 16.67 7.30
N THR A 143 -2.37 16.73 8.64
CA THR A 143 -2.60 18.00 9.35
C THR A 143 -1.45 18.96 9.15
N TYR A 144 -0.21 18.45 9.21
CA TYR A 144 1.00 19.23 8.93
C TYR A 144 1.07 19.68 7.46
N MET A 145 0.63 18.85 6.52
CA MET A 145 0.57 19.23 5.10
C MET A 145 -0.36 20.43 4.88
N ILE A 146 -1.51 20.47 5.55
CA ILE A 146 -2.47 21.58 5.46
C ILE A 146 -1.90 22.85 6.09
N SER A 147 -1.26 22.76 7.26
CA SER A 147 -0.70 23.94 7.94
C SER A 147 0.58 24.48 7.29
N SER A 148 1.32 23.64 6.58
CA SER A 148 2.57 24.01 5.88
C SER A 148 2.38 24.82 4.59
N HIS A 149 1.15 25.03 4.13
CA HIS A 149 0.86 25.79 2.91
C HIS A 149 0.95 27.31 3.16
N GLU A 150 2.12 27.89 2.85
CA GLU A 150 2.14 29.15 2.07
C GLU A 150 1.33 28.93 0.77
N PRO A 151 0.59 29.94 0.25
CA PRO A 151 -0.21 29.77 -0.96
C PRO A 151 0.69 29.23 -2.08
N LEU A 152 0.28 28.10 -2.66
CA LEU A 152 0.96 27.45 -3.78
C LEU A 152 1.32 28.50 -4.84
N ARG A 153 2.59 28.93 -4.86
CA ARG A 153 3.17 29.57 -6.04
C ARG A 153 3.33 28.48 -7.08
N LEU A 154 2.25 28.23 -7.81
CA LEU A 154 2.33 27.64 -9.13
C LEU A 154 3.25 28.53 -9.98
N PHE A 155 4.14 27.89 -10.73
CA PHE A 155 5.16 28.47 -11.60
C PHE A 155 4.71 29.73 -12.35
#